data_AF-A0A956EPA0-F1
#
_entry.id   AF-A0A956EPA0-F1
#
_cell.length_a   1.000
_cell.length_b   1.000
_cell.length_c   1.000
_cell.angle_alpha   90.00
_cell.angle_beta   90.00
_cell.angle_gamma   90.00
#
_symmetry.space_group_name_H-M   'P 1'
#
loop_
_entity.id
_entity.type
_entity.pdbx_description
1 polymer ?
#
loop_
_entity_poly.entity_id
_entity_poly.type
_entity_poly.pdbx_seq_one_letter_code
_entity_poly.pdbx_strand_id
1 'polypeptide(L)'
;MTRAAPILDTASGTEGRMALSEGSDFVFCPKTTYVGGAGIGEGCLIGTRRRLLMVPLRVDAAVWNRSVTTTTWRLGNEPLGDAIARILRDPALTLGGLEETMGALAEEIEGAVLGKLDEARRVRVRAGWFSRGVYFSAREKGPGWSGFPLKGKPLALAWLDFYRGLPNFVA
;
A
#
# COMPACT_ATOMS: atom_id res chain seq x y z
N MET A 1 -14.56 -19.07 58.39
CA MET A 1 -13.18 -19.06 57.83
C MET A 1 -13.32 -18.92 56.32
N THR A 2 -13.20 -17.69 55.80
CA THR A 2 -13.47 -17.38 54.38
C THR A 2 -12.14 -17.07 53.71
N ARG A 3 -11.69 -17.95 52.80
CA ARG A 3 -10.48 -17.73 52.00
C ARG A 3 -10.78 -16.67 50.94
N ALA A 4 -10.10 -15.53 51.02
CA ALA A 4 -10.08 -14.53 49.95
C ALA A 4 -9.37 -15.10 48.73
N ALA A 5 -9.96 -14.92 47.54
CA ALA A 5 -9.37 -15.31 46.27
C ALA A 5 -8.22 -14.36 45.88
N PRO A 6 -7.17 -14.85 45.21
CA PRO A 6 -6.05 -14.01 44.79
C PRO A 6 -6.48 -13.09 43.64
N ILE A 7 -6.20 -11.80 43.81
CA ILE A 7 -6.30 -10.79 42.75
C ILE A 7 -5.21 -11.12 41.74
N LEU A 8 -5.61 -11.55 40.54
CA LEU A 8 -4.72 -11.69 39.40
C LEU A 8 -4.34 -10.29 38.94
N ASP A 9 -3.12 -9.90 39.30
CA ASP A 9 -2.44 -8.72 38.80
C ASP A 9 -2.20 -8.91 37.29
N THR A 10 -3.12 -8.38 36.47
CA THR A 10 -2.94 -8.27 35.03
C THR A 10 -1.93 -7.14 34.79
N ALA A 11 -0.65 -7.46 34.97
CA ALA A 11 0.45 -6.63 34.51
C ALA A 11 0.32 -6.49 32.98
N SER A 12 -0.29 -5.38 32.58
CA SER A 12 -0.28 -4.85 31.22
C SER A 12 1.17 -4.66 30.81
N GLY A 13 1.74 -5.69 30.17
CA GLY A 13 3.00 -5.59 29.47
C GLY A 13 2.85 -4.55 28.38
N THR A 14 3.30 -3.33 28.67
CA THR A 14 3.51 -2.29 27.68
C THR A 14 4.71 -2.73 26.85
N GLU A 15 4.51 -3.72 25.97
CA GLU A 15 5.44 -3.98 24.87
C GLU A 15 5.64 -2.63 24.19
N GLY A 16 6.88 -2.13 24.22
CA GLY A 16 7.22 -0.83 23.66
C GLY A 16 6.80 -0.80 22.21
N ARG A 17 5.69 -0.10 21.92
CA ARG A 17 5.19 0.06 20.55
C ARG A 17 6.24 0.84 19.79
N MET A 18 7.00 0.13 18.96
CA MET A 18 7.92 0.76 18.03
C MET A 18 7.09 1.41 16.92
N ALA A 19 7.38 2.69 16.65
CA ALA A 19 6.81 3.38 15.51
C ALA A 19 7.18 2.65 14.20
N LEU A 20 6.30 2.71 13.21
CA LEU A 20 6.55 2.12 11.90
C LEU A 20 7.81 2.70 11.25
N SER A 21 8.60 1.83 10.64
CA SER A 21 9.79 2.19 9.87
C SER A 21 9.59 1.85 8.39
N GLU A 22 9.70 2.87 7.53
CA GLU A 22 9.77 2.66 6.07
C GLU A 22 11.02 1.82 5.72
N GLY A 23 10.87 0.92 4.74
CA GLY A 23 11.89 -0.05 4.33
C GLY A 23 11.95 -1.32 5.19
N SER A 24 11.35 -1.32 6.39
CA SER A 24 11.22 -2.50 7.26
C SER A 24 9.79 -3.01 7.31
N ASP A 25 8.86 -2.14 7.72
CA ASP A 25 7.46 -2.50 7.96
C ASP A 25 6.57 -2.20 6.75
N PHE A 26 6.89 -1.12 6.03
CA PHE A 26 6.18 -0.71 4.82
C PHE A 26 7.14 -0.06 3.80
N VAL A 27 6.67 0.10 2.57
CA VAL A 27 7.30 0.93 1.52
C VAL A 27 6.29 1.89 0.95
N PHE A 28 6.75 3.09 0.60
CA PHE A 28 5.89 4.15 0.14
C PHE A 28 6.39 4.74 -1.19
N CYS A 29 5.46 4.99 -2.09
CA CYS A 29 5.69 5.71 -3.33
C CYS A 29 4.66 6.85 -3.38
N PRO A 30 5.05 8.08 -2.99
CA PRO A 30 4.11 9.20 -2.92
C PRO A 30 3.54 9.59 -4.29
N LYS A 31 4.24 9.22 -5.36
CA LYS A 31 3.86 9.58 -6.74
C LYS A 31 4.27 8.50 -7.73
N THR A 32 3.28 7.90 -8.36
CA THR A 32 3.44 6.97 -9.48
C THR A 32 2.37 7.20 -10.55
N THR A 33 2.50 6.51 -11.68
CA THR A 33 1.43 6.47 -12.68
C THR A 33 0.29 5.57 -12.18
N TYR A 34 -0.91 6.12 -12.12
CA TYR A 34 -2.13 5.36 -11.90
C TYR A 34 -2.70 4.91 -13.24
N VAL A 35 -3.07 3.63 -13.32
CA VAL A 35 -3.84 3.06 -14.43
C VAL A 35 -4.87 2.14 -13.81
N GLY A 36 -6.15 2.48 -13.92
CA GLY A 36 -7.22 1.71 -13.29
C GLY A 36 -8.62 2.13 -13.75
N GLY A 37 -9.64 1.67 -13.03
CA GLY A 37 -11.05 1.88 -13.41
C GLY A 37 -11.47 3.35 -13.46
N ALA A 38 -10.84 4.21 -12.65
CA ALA A 38 -11.12 5.65 -12.64
C ALA A 38 -10.44 6.42 -13.79
N GLY A 39 -9.55 5.77 -14.56
CA GLY A 39 -8.82 6.38 -15.68
C GLY A 39 -7.31 6.26 -15.56
N ILE A 40 -6.59 7.20 -16.16
CA ILE A 40 -5.12 7.25 -16.17
C ILE A 40 -4.68 8.58 -15.55
N GLY A 41 -3.63 8.54 -14.73
CA GLY A 41 -3.07 9.75 -14.16
C GLY A 41 -2.01 9.49 -13.11
N GLU A 42 -2.12 10.18 -12.00
CA GLU A 42 -1.23 10.12 -10.86
C GLU A 42 -1.86 9.33 -9.72
N GLY A 43 -1.06 8.47 -9.10
CA GLY A 43 -1.43 7.70 -7.93
C GLY A 43 -0.36 7.71 -6.86
N CYS A 44 -0.74 7.18 -5.71
CA CYS A 44 0.09 6.92 -4.56
C CYS A 44 0.06 5.41 -4.29
N LEU A 45 1.21 4.82 -3.98
CA LEU A 45 1.31 3.39 -3.74
C LEU A 45 1.95 3.13 -2.37
N ILE A 46 1.27 2.31 -1.55
CA ILE A 46 1.72 1.86 -0.23
C ILE A 46 1.82 0.34 -0.27
N GLY A 47 2.89 -0.21 0.29
CA GLY A 47 3.07 -1.66 0.40
C GLY A 47 3.45 -2.08 1.80
N THR A 48 2.79 -3.12 2.30
CA THR A 48 3.24 -3.93 3.44
C THR A 48 3.62 -5.32 2.94
N ARG A 49 4.09 -6.20 3.82
CA ARG A 49 4.35 -7.61 3.44
C ARG A 49 3.09 -8.36 3.00
N ARG A 50 1.89 -7.90 3.40
CA ARG A 50 0.62 -8.57 3.11
C ARG A 50 -0.26 -7.83 2.11
N ARG A 51 -0.07 -6.52 1.93
CA ARG A 51 -0.99 -5.70 1.14
C ARG A 51 -0.25 -4.71 0.24
N LEU A 52 -0.85 -4.41 -0.90
CA LEU A 52 -0.48 -3.32 -1.80
C LEU A 52 -1.70 -2.45 -2.04
N LEU A 53 -1.63 -1.18 -1.66
CA LEU A 53 -2.68 -0.22 -1.94
C LEU A 53 -2.20 0.79 -2.98
N MET A 54 -2.86 0.82 -4.13
CA MET A 54 -2.77 1.90 -5.10
C MET A 54 -3.98 2.81 -4.93
N VAL A 55 -3.76 4.11 -4.75
CA VAL A 55 -4.82 5.10 -4.64
C VAL A 55 -4.65 6.16 -5.73
N PRO A 56 -5.70 6.50 -6.50
CA PRO A 56 -5.60 7.61 -7.44
C PRO A 56 -5.53 8.94 -6.67
N LEU A 57 -4.62 9.83 -7.09
CA LEU A 57 -4.49 11.18 -6.56
C LEU A 57 -5.10 12.21 -7.51
N ARG A 58 -4.89 11.98 -8.81
CA ARG A 58 -5.44 12.77 -9.90
C ARG A 58 -5.59 11.88 -11.13
N VAL A 59 -6.75 11.85 -11.74
CA VAL A 59 -6.96 11.12 -13.00
C VAL A 59 -7.59 12.03 -14.04
N ASP A 60 -7.23 11.80 -15.30
CA ASP A 60 -7.87 12.42 -16.44
C ASP A 60 -8.67 11.35 -17.18
N ALA A 61 -9.98 11.52 -17.27
CA ALA A 61 -10.91 10.62 -17.95
C ALA A 61 -11.49 11.30 -19.18
N ALA A 62 -11.32 10.68 -20.35
CA ALA A 62 -11.92 11.15 -21.59
C ALA A 62 -13.40 10.74 -21.65
N VAL A 63 -14.29 11.72 -21.70
CA VAL A 63 -15.73 11.49 -21.88
C VAL A 63 -16.07 11.76 -23.35
N TRP A 64 -16.42 10.71 -24.08
CA TRP A 64 -16.93 10.75 -25.46
C TRP A 64 -16.12 11.62 -26.45
N ASN A 65 -14.78 11.49 -26.45
CA ASN A 65 -13.88 12.14 -27.41
C ASN A 65 -13.99 13.68 -27.53
N ARG A 66 -14.67 14.36 -26.61
CA ARG A 66 -14.92 15.81 -26.68
C ARG A 66 -14.60 16.58 -25.38
N SER A 67 -14.46 15.89 -24.26
CA SER A 67 -14.08 16.52 -22.99
C SER A 67 -13.18 15.61 -22.14
N VAL A 68 -12.25 16.23 -21.42
CA VAL A 68 -11.42 15.57 -20.41
C VAL A 68 -11.90 16.04 -19.05
N THR A 69 -12.34 15.10 -18.21
CA THR A 69 -12.66 15.38 -16.81
C THR A 69 -11.45 15.05 -15.97
N THR A 70 -10.95 16.03 -15.20
CA THR A 70 -9.92 15.80 -14.20
C THR A 70 -10.57 15.62 -12.84
N THR A 71 -10.35 14.46 -12.21
CA THR A 71 -10.79 14.17 -10.84
C THR A 71 -9.58 14.22 -9.92
N THR A 72 -9.72 14.88 -8.76
CA THR A 72 -8.69 14.94 -7.71
C THR A 72 -9.32 14.58 -6.37
N TRP A 73 -8.59 13.83 -5.55
CA TRP A 73 -9.09 13.37 -4.25
C TRP A 73 -8.47 14.16 -3.09
N ARG A 74 -9.24 14.26 -2.01
CA ARG A 74 -8.87 14.92 -0.76
C ARG A 74 -9.35 14.08 0.42
N LEU A 75 -8.64 14.17 1.54
CA LEU A 75 -9.10 13.66 2.82
C LEU A 75 -9.38 14.85 3.73
N GLY A 76 -10.67 15.11 3.98
CA GLY A 76 -11.10 16.39 4.55
C GLY A 76 -10.67 17.57 3.67
N ASN A 77 -9.94 18.53 4.26
CA ASN A 77 -9.47 19.72 3.55
C ASN A 77 -8.04 19.58 2.98
N GLU A 78 -7.44 18.39 3.00
CA GLU A 78 -6.04 18.16 2.60
C GLU A 78 -5.98 17.35 1.28
N PRO A 79 -5.06 17.64 0.33
CA PRO A 79 -4.80 16.77 -0.80
C PRO A 79 -4.49 15.35 -0.34
N LEU A 80 -5.08 14.35 -1.00
CA LEU A 80 -5.03 12.97 -0.51
C LEU A 80 -3.60 12.43 -0.33
N GLY A 81 -2.68 12.75 -1.24
CA GLY A 81 -1.29 12.30 -1.14
C GLY A 81 -0.57 12.84 0.10
N ASP A 82 -0.84 14.11 0.46
CA ASP A 82 -0.28 14.75 1.65
C ASP A 82 -0.89 14.14 2.92
N ALA A 83 -2.20 13.91 2.92
CA ALA A 83 -2.89 13.25 4.03
C ALA A 83 -2.37 11.83 4.30
N ILE A 84 -2.15 11.04 3.24
CA ILE A 84 -1.54 9.70 3.36
C ILE A 84 -0.11 9.80 3.93
N ALA A 85 0.71 10.71 3.39
CA ALA A 85 2.07 10.89 3.89
C ALA A 85 2.10 11.33 5.36
N ARG A 86 1.13 12.13 5.81
CA ARG A 86 0.97 12.52 7.21
C ARG A 86 0.58 11.33 8.09
N ILE A 87 -0.37 10.50 7.66
CA ILE A 87 -0.77 9.27 8.37
C ILE A 87 0.44 8.35 8.57
N LEU A 88 1.23 8.13 7.51
CA LEU A 88 2.41 7.24 7.56
C LEU A 88 3.52 7.75 8.51
N ARG A 89 3.49 9.02 8.91
CA ARG A 89 4.43 9.63 9.85
C ARG A 89 3.89 9.67 11.29
N ASP A 90 2.67 9.20 11.52
CA ASP A 90 2.09 9.17 12.87
C ASP A 90 2.84 8.12 13.72
N PRO A 91 3.52 8.53 14.81
CA PRO A 91 4.26 7.61 15.67
C PRO A 91 3.35 6.62 16.41
N ALA A 92 2.04 6.88 16.50
CA ALA A 92 1.07 5.97 17.09
C ALA A 92 0.58 4.90 16.09
N LEU A 93 0.86 5.05 14.80
CA LEU A 93 0.44 4.10 13.78
C LEU A 93 1.20 2.78 13.94
N THR A 94 0.45 1.68 14.00
CA THR A 94 0.97 0.31 14.04
C THR A 94 0.82 -0.35 12.67
N LEU A 95 1.50 -1.48 12.43
CA LEU A 95 1.37 -2.19 11.16
C LEU A 95 -0.06 -2.66 10.91
N GLY A 96 -0.74 -3.17 11.94
CA GLY A 96 -2.16 -3.54 11.86
C GLY A 96 -3.05 -2.33 11.54
N GLY A 97 -2.82 -1.20 12.23
CA GLY A 97 -3.56 0.04 11.97
C GLY A 97 -3.31 0.60 10.57
N LEU A 98 -2.10 0.45 10.03
CA LEU A 98 -1.79 0.80 8.63
C LEU A 98 -2.59 -0.10 7.67
N GLU A 99 -2.61 -1.42 7.88
CA GLU A 99 -3.34 -2.33 7.00
C GLU A 99 -4.86 -2.13 7.06
N GLU A 100 -5.41 -1.78 8.22
CA GLU A 100 -6.80 -1.36 8.39
C GLU A 100 -7.08 -0.04 7.65
N THR A 101 -6.22 0.96 7.82
CA THR A 101 -6.31 2.24 7.11
C THR A 101 -6.25 2.03 5.60
N MET A 102 -5.39 1.12 5.12
CA MET A 102 -5.33 0.77 3.70
C MET A 102 -6.64 0.14 3.21
N GLY A 103 -7.30 -0.65 4.04
CA GLY A 103 -8.64 -1.20 3.76
C GLY A 103 -9.69 -0.11 3.65
N ALA A 104 -9.78 0.76 4.65
CA ALA A 104 -10.73 1.88 4.68
C ALA A 104 -10.56 2.81 3.47
N LEU A 105 -9.32 3.19 3.13
CA LEU A 105 -9.03 4.01 1.96
C LEU A 105 -9.45 3.32 0.65
N ALA A 106 -9.29 2.00 0.55
CA ALA A 106 -9.70 1.25 -0.64
C ALA A 106 -11.23 1.21 -0.82
N GLU A 107 -11.97 1.24 0.28
CA GLU A 107 -13.44 1.25 0.28
C GLU A 107 -14.01 2.66 0.02
N GLU A 108 -13.38 3.70 0.56
CA GLU A 108 -13.84 5.09 0.46
C GLU A 108 -13.49 5.73 -0.90
N ILE A 109 -12.33 5.39 -1.48
CA ILE A 109 -11.79 6.11 -2.63
C ILE A 109 -12.08 5.35 -3.93
N GLU A 110 -12.93 5.95 -4.76
CA GLU A 110 -13.24 5.42 -6.09
C GLU A 110 -11.96 5.19 -6.91
N GLY A 111 -11.80 3.97 -7.41
CA GLY A 111 -10.66 3.56 -8.22
C GLY A 111 -9.42 3.12 -7.43
N ALA A 112 -9.42 3.22 -6.10
CA ALA A 112 -8.38 2.60 -5.29
C ALA A 112 -8.37 1.08 -5.50
N VAL A 113 -7.17 0.47 -5.45
CA VAL A 113 -6.98 -0.97 -5.65
C VAL A 113 -6.14 -1.51 -4.51
N LEU A 114 -6.75 -2.42 -3.74
CA LEU A 114 -6.08 -3.15 -2.67
C LEU A 114 -5.74 -4.58 -3.13
N GLY A 115 -4.47 -4.81 -3.45
CA GLY A 115 -3.93 -6.14 -3.70
C GLY A 115 -3.56 -6.85 -2.40
N LYS A 116 -3.96 -8.11 -2.27
CA LYS A 116 -3.60 -8.98 -1.15
C LYS A 116 -2.42 -9.88 -1.54
N LEU A 117 -1.25 -9.58 -1.00
CA LEU A 117 0.00 -10.30 -1.29
C LEU A 117 0.09 -11.66 -0.59
N ASP A 118 -0.61 -11.84 0.52
CA ASP A 118 -0.75 -13.13 1.20
C ASP A 118 -1.60 -14.12 0.39
N GLU A 119 -2.49 -13.62 -0.46
CA GLU A 119 -3.26 -14.42 -1.44
C GLU A 119 -2.52 -14.60 -2.78
N ALA A 120 -1.43 -13.87 -3.03
CA ALA A 120 -0.66 -13.96 -4.26
C ALA A 120 0.19 -15.24 -4.29
N ARG A 121 0.21 -15.93 -5.43
CA ARG A 121 1.11 -17.08 -5.67
C ARG A 121 2.49 -16.65 -6.14
N ARG A 122 2.59 -15.47 -6.73
CA ARG A 122 3.85 -14.88 -7.18
C ARG A 122 3.86 -13.39 -6.96
N VAL A 123 4.98 -12.87 -6.48
CA VAL A 123 5.28 -11.43 -6.35
C VAL A 123 6.60 -11.16 -7.05
N ARG A 124 6.67 -10.12 -7.86
CA ARG A 124 7.87 -9.71 -8.56
C ARG A 124 8.03 -8.20 -8.49
N VAL A 125 9.23 -7.73 -8.21
CA VAL A 125 9.57 -6.31 -8.39
C VAL A 125 10.58 -6.19 -9.52
N ARG A 126 10.28 -5.34 -10.50
CA ARG A 126 11.23 -4.98 -11.55
C ARG A 126 11.86 -3.63 -11.22
N ALA A 127 13.18 -3.56 -11.31
CA ALA A 127 13.97 -2.33 -11.13
C ALA A 127 14.90 -2.07 -12.33
N GLY A 128 14.57 -2.63 -13.50
CA GLY A 128 15.40 -2.60 -14.70
C GLY A 128 15.34 -1.27 -15.47
N TRP A 129 16.00 -1.25 -16.63
CA TRP A 129 15.96 -0.10 -17.55
C TRP A 129 14.62 -0.02 -18.30
N PHE A 130 14.11 -1.15 -18.78
CA PHE A 130 12.92 -1.24 -19.64
C PHE A 130 11.60 -1.30 -18.88
N SER A 131 11.61 -1.62 -17.58
CA SER A 131 10.40 -1.79 -16.79
C SER A 131 10.70 -1.63 -15.30
N ARG A 132 9.82 -0.90 -14.60
CA ARG A 132 9.89 -0.67 -13.16
C ARG A 132 8.49 -0.76 -12.57
N GLY A 133 8.32 -1.60 -11.56
CA GLY A 133 7.01 -1.83 -10.97
C GLY A 133 6.99 -3.00 -10.00
N VAL A 134 5.96 -3.04 -9.18
CA VAL A 134 5.59 -4.21 -8.37
C VAL A 134 4.48 -4.95 -9.09
N TYR A 135 4.61 -6.27 -9.18
CA TYR A 135 3.68 -7.15 -9.87
C TYR A 135 3.33 -8.33 -8.98
N PHE A 136 2.08 -8.74 -9.01
CA PHE A 136 1.59 -9.91 -8.27
C PHE A 136 0.62 -10.71 -9.13
N SER A 137 0.52 -12.00 -8.83
CA SER A 137 -0.36 -12.92 -9.56
C SER A 137 -0.94 -13.96 -8.62
N ALA A 138 -2.26 -14.20 -8.72
CA ALA A 138 -2.93 -15.30 -8.04
C ALA A 138 -2.66 -16.68 -8.71
N ARG A 139 -1.96 -16.68 -9.86
CA ARG A 139 -1.61 -17.92 -10.59
C ARG A 139 -0.18 -18.33 -10.29
N GLU A 140 0.07 -19.63 -10.20
CA GLU A 140 1.41 -20.19 -10.00
C GLU A 140 2.30 -20.08 -11.25
N LYS A 141 1.71 -20.13 -12.45
CA LYS A 141 2.43 -20.04 -13.73
C LYS A 141 1.62 -19.32 -14.81
N GLY A 142 2.31 -18.90 -15.87
CA GLY A 142 1.67 -18.27 -17.04
C GLY A 142 1.29 -16.80 -16.84
N PRO A 143 0.48 -16.25 -17.77
CA PRO A 143 0.05 -14.84 -17.76
C PRO A 143 -0.99 -14.57 -16.66
N GLY A 144 -1.25 -13.29 -16.37
CA GLY A 144 -2.17 -12.84 -15.32
C GLY A 144 -1.45 -12.11 -14.18
N TRP A 145 -0.56 -11.20 -14.54
CA TRP A 145 0.08 -10.29 -13.59
C TRP A 145 -0.78 -9.04 -13.46
N SER A 146 -1.13 -8.70 -12.24
CA SER A 146 -1.53 -7.35 -11.85
C SER A 146 -0.30 -6.62 -11.37
N GLY A 147 -0.25 -5.31 -11.52
CA GLY A 147 0.91 -4.58 -11.03
C GLY A 147 0.76 -3.09 -11.13
N PHE A 148 1.65 -2.42 -10.42
CA PHE A 148 1.69 -0.99 -10.30
C PHE A 148 3.06 -0.50 -10.75
N PRO A 149 3.14 0.45 -11.69
CA PRO A 149 4.41 1.01 -12.10
C PRO A 149 5.04 1.74 -10.91
N LEU A 150 6.37 1.86 -10.93
CA LEU A 150 7.14 2.63 -9.95
C LEU A 150 7.94 3.71 -10.67
N LYS A 151 7.97 4.91 -10.09
CA LYS A 151 8.67 6.06 -10.67
C LYS A 151 10.12 6.13 -10.15
N GLY A 152 11.06 5.81 -11.02
CA GLY A 152 12.50 5.95 -10.76
C GLY A 152 13.18 4.67 -10.25
N LYS A 153 14.48 4.55 -10.55
CA LYS A 153 15.28 3.36 -10.21
C LYS A 153 15.54 3.22 -8.69
N PRO A 154 15.90 4.27 -7.93
CA PRO A 154 16.15 4.13 -6.49
C PRO A 154 14.94 3.59 -5.74
N LEU A 155 13.75 4.11 -6.06
CA LEU A 155 12.52 3.65 -5.46
C LEU A 155 12.22 2.19 -5.83
N ALA A 156 12.38 1.81 -7.10
CA ALA A 156 12.19 0.42 -7.51
C ALA A 156 13.17 -0.55 -6.82
N LEU A 157 14.39 -0.11 -6.51
CA LEU A 157 15.35 -0.90 -5.73
C LEU A 157 14.92 -1.04 -4.27
N ALA A 158 14.47 0.05 -3.61
CA ALA A 158 13.95 -0.03 -2.25
C ALA A 158 12.77 -1.01 -2.13
N TRP A 159 11.86 -0.97 -3.10
CA TRP A 159 10.74 -1.92 -3.20
C TRP A 159 11.21 -3.36 -3.44
N LEU A 160 12.23 -3.54 -4.30
CA LEU A 160 12.81 -4.84 -4.58
C LEU A 160 13.44 -5.44 -3.31
N ASP A 161 14.22 -4.65 -2.58
CA ASP A 161 14.89 -5.07 -1.36
C ASP A 161 13.87 -5.41 -0.26
N PHE A 162 12.81 -4.60 -0.11
CA PHE A 162 11.72 -4.86 0.83
C PHE A 162 11.04 -6.22 0.59
N TYR A 163 10.78 -6.58 -0.68
CA TYR A 163 10.06 -7.82 -1.01
C TYR A 163 10.96 -9.04 -1.24
N ARG A 164 12.29 -8.90 -1.28
CA ARG A 164 13.26 -9.96 -1.61
C ARG A 164 13.20 -11.21 -0.70
N GLY A 165 12.52 -11.15 0.44
CA GLY A 165 12.34 -12.27 1.37
C GLY A 165 10.95 -12.89 1.42
N LEU A 166 9.99 -12.46 0.59
CA LEU A 166 8.67 -13.09 0.61
C LEU A 166 8.73 -14.53 0.07
N PRO A 167 7.99 -15.48 0.66
CA PRO A 167 8.01 -16.89 0.22
C PRO A 167 7.50 -17.09 -1.22
N ASN A 168 6.69 -16.16 -1.71
CA ASN A 168 6.15 -16.12 -3.07
C ASN A 168 6.91 -15.14 -3.99
N PHE A 169 8.06 -14.62 -3.56
CA PHE A 169 8.86 -13.73 -4.38
C PHE A 169 9.51 -14.49 -5.54
N VAL A 170 9.42 -13.93 -6.75
CA VAL A 170 10.09 -14.44 -7.95
C VAL A 170 10.96 -13.34 -8.54
N ALA A 171 12.21 -13.70 -8.85
CA ALA A 171 13.17 -12.82 -9.52
C ALA A 171 12.68 -12.38 -10.91
#